data_AF-A8ETR1-F1
#
_entry.id   AF-A8ETR1-F1
#
_cell.length_a   1.000
_cell.length_b   1.000
_cell.length_c   1.000
_cell.angle_alpha   90.00
_cell.angle_beta   90.00
_cell.angle_gamma   90.00
#
_symmetry.space_group_name_H-M   'P 1'
#
loop_
_entity.id
_entity.type
_entity.pdbx_description
1 polymer ?
#
loop_
_entity_poly.entity_id
_entity_poly.type
_entity_poly.pdbx_seq_one_letter_code
_entity_poly.pdbx_strand_id
1 'polypeptide(L)'
;MGVKYFFSDKTDGNLAYHVGDIKENVDKNRQKLALKYDYKNEDLCYMNQIHSANVVVVDENSPKYIDNCDALVTNKKNLPLMVMVADCIPILMFDEVKGVIAAIHAGRNSTFLKISEATSKKMIEDFSCKTENIKVIMGPSIQKCCYEVNDELKNIVEKSFGKEFVFGNNIDLQGINKKLLENLGIKNIDISSICTKCSNKPFFSYRKEKNTGRFAGVITFK
;
A
#
# COMPACT_ATOMS: atom_id res chain seq x y z
N MET A 1 -14.79 10.54 15.75
CA MET A 1 -14.99 9.93 14.43
C MET A 1 -13.91 10.47 13.53
N GLY A 2 -13.21 9.61 12.78
CA GLY A 2 -11.93 9.95 12.15
C GLY A 2 -11.30 8.74 11.47
N VAL A 3 -10.13 8.94 10.87
CA VAL A 3 -9.43 7.86 10.16
C VAL A 3 -8.71 6.97 11.16
N LYS A 4 -8.94 5.65 11.08
CA LYS A 4 -8.15 4.64 11.77
C LYS A 4 -7.35 3.86 10.73
N TYR A 5 -6.07 3.64 10.98
CA TYR A 5 -5.23 2.79 10.14
C TYR A 5 -4.19 2.03 10.95
N PHE A 6 -3.71 0.92 10.39
CA PHE A 6 -2.61 0.14 10.97
C PHE A 6 -1.90 -0.66 9.88
N PHE A 7 -0.70 -1.17 10.21
CA PHE A 7 -0.01 -2.18 9.42
C PHE A 7 0.12 -3.45 10.27
N SER A 8 -0.33 -4.58 9.75
CA SER A 8 -0.17 -5.88 10.40
C SER A 8 1.27 -6.39 10.23
N ASP A 9 1.62 -7.44 10.97
CA ASP A 9 2.89 -8.12 10.81
C ASP A 9 2.73 -9.66 10.91
N LYS A 10 3.83 -10.40 11.02
CA LYS A 10 3.81 -11.87 11.14
C LYS A 10 3.04 -12.39 12.35
N THR A 11 2.92 -11.60 13.42
CA THR A 11 2.19 -11.99 14.63
C THR A 11 0.68 -12.04 14.39
N ASP A 12 0.19 -11.30 13.39
CA ASP A 12 -1.20 -11.36 12.93
C ASP A 12 -1.46 -12.49 11.90
N GLY A 13 -0.41 -13.22 11.51
CA GLY A 13 -0.48 -14.32 10.55
C GLY A 13 -0.52 -13.85 9.08
N ASN A 14 -0.59 -14.82 8.17
CA ASN A 14 -0.75 -14.54 6.73
C ASN A 14 -2.18 -14.08 6.43
N LEU A 15 -2.32 -13.00 5.67
CA LEU A 15 -3.60 -12.41 5.29
C LEU A 15 -3.98 -12.65 3.82
N ALA A 16 -3.11 -13.26 3.01
CA ALA A 16 -3.35 -13.50 1.59
C ALA A 16 -3.79 -14.95 1.29
N TYR A 17 -4.82 -15.07 0.46
CA TYR A 17 -5.32 -16.36 -0.02
C TYR A 17 -4.48 -16.98 -1.15
N HIS A 18 -3.70 -16.16 -1.87
CA HIS A 18 -3.04 -16.55 -3.13
C HIS A 18 -1.59 -17.02 -2.97
N VAL A 19 -1.13 -17.31 -1.75
CA VAL A 19 0.29 -17.63 -1.45
C VAL A 19 0.50 -19.07 -0.97
N GLY A 20 -0.48 -19.95 -1.14
CA GLY A 20 -0.37 -21.38 -0.81
C GLY A 20 -0.62 -21.74 0.66
N ASP A 21 -1.13 -20.81 1.46
CA ASP A 21 -1.64 -21.12 2.80
C ASP A 21 -3.05 -21.72 2.74
N ILE A 22 -3.43 -22.42 3.80
CA ILE A 22 -4.75 -23.03 3.96
C ILE A 22 -5.77 -21.90 4.19
N LYS A 23 -6.86 -21.90 3.41
CA LYS A 23 -7.88 -20.83 3.44
C LYS A 23 -8.41 -20.58 4.86
N GLU A 24 -8.67 -21.65 5.62
CA GLU A 24 -9.18 -21.58 6.99
C GLU A 24 -8.22 -20.85 7.95
N ASN A 25 -6.91 -20.94 7.73
CA ASN A 25 -5.93 -20.18 8.51
C ASN A 25 -6.04 -18.68 8.18
N VAL A 26 -6.11 -18.35 6.90
CA VAL A 26 -6.24 -16.96 6.43
C VAL A 26 -7.54 -16.34 6.93
N ASP A 27 -8.65 -17.08 6.89
CA ASP A 27 -9.95 -16.64 7.43
C ASP A 27 -9.85 -16.33 8.94
N LYS A 28 -9.23 -17.23 9.71
CA LYS A 28 -8.99 -17.01 11.16
C LYS A 28 -8.11 -15.80 11.42
N ASN A 29 -7.05 -15.61 10.63
CA ASN A 29 -6.14 -14.48 10.77
C ASN A 29 -6.85 -13.16 10.50
N ARG A 30 -7.60 -13.07 9.39
CA ARG A 30 -8.40 -11.88 9.04
C ARG A 30 -9.47 -11.57 10.09
N GLN A 31 -10.14 -12.58 10.64
CA GLN A 31 -11.14 -12.35 11.68
C GLN A 31 -10.53 -11.88 13.00
N LYS A 32 -9.38 -12.45 13.42
CA LYS A 32 -8.63 -11.96 14.58
C LYS A 32 -8.17 -10.52 14.40
N LEU A 33 -7.69 -10.19 13.20
CA LEU A 33 -7.26 -8.84 12.85
C LEU A 33 -8.43 -7.85 12.95
N ALA A 34 -9.59 -8.21 12.42
CA ALA A 34 -10.83 -7.42 12.48
C ALA A 34 -11.26 -7.12 13.92
N LEU A 35 -11.22 -8.13 14.80
CA LEU A 35 -11.51 -7.97 16.23
C LEU A 35 -10.48 -7.07 16.92
N LYS A 36 -9.19 -7.28 16.65
CA LYS A 36 -8.08 -6.53 17.25
C LYS A 36 -8.15 -5.03 16.94
N TYR A 37 -8.59 -4.67 15.74
CA TYR A 37 -8.60 -3.29 15.26
C TYR A 37 -10.00 -2.68 15.08
N ASP A 38 -11.03 -3.33 15.61
CA ASP A 38 -12.40 -2.82 15.67
C ASP A 38 -12.94 -2.44 14.27
N TYR A 39 -12.93 -3.38 13.33
CA TYR A 39 -13.63 -3.27 12.05
C TYR A 39 -14.40 -4.56 11.73
N LYS A 40 -15.37 -4.45 10.83
CA LYS A 40 -16.14 -5.60 10.36
C LYS A 40 -15.43 -6.26 9.19
N ASN A 41 -15.03 -7.52 9.34
CA ASN A 41 -14.35 -8.25 8.28
C ASN A 41 -15.24 -8.45 7.03
N GLU A 42 -16.55 -8.53 7.21
CA GLU A 42 -17.56 -8.60 6.13
C GLU A 42 -17.59 -7.34 5.25
N ASP A 43 -17.19 -6.18 5.80
CA ASP A 43 -17.16 -4.91 5.07
C ASP A 43 -15.80 -4.64 4.41
N LEU A 44 -14.80 -5.49 4.66
CA LEU A 44 -13.42 -5.29 4.21
C LEU A 44 -13.27 -5.44 2.70
N CYS A 45 -12.97 -4.32 2.03
CA CYS A 45 -12.60 -4.31 0.63
C CYS A 45 -11.09 -4.54 0.48
N TYR A 46 -10.71 -5.50 -0.38
CA TYR A 46 -9.33 -5.82 -0.72
C TYR A 46 -9.22 -6.15 -2.22
N MET A 47 -8.00 -6.13 -2.75
CA MET A 47 -7.79 -6.18 -4.19
C MET A 47 -6.97 -7.37 -4.68
N ASN A 48 -7.23 -7.79 -5.92
CA ASN A 48 -6.31 -8.61 -6.71
C ASN A 48 -5.20 -7.72 -7.27
N GLN A 49 -4.06 -7.71 -6.60
CA GLN A 49 -2.93 -6.84 -6.91
C GLN A 49 -2.13 -7.40 -8.09
N ILE A 50 -2.17 -6.70 -9.22
CA ILE A 50 -1.53 -7.12 -10.48
C ILE A 50 -0.31 -6.26 -10.85
N HIS A 51 0.15 -5.41 -9.93
CA HIS A 51 1.26 -4.46 -10.12
C HIS A 51 1.02 -3.44 -11.26
N SER A 52 -0.24 -3.02 -11.42
CA SER A 52 -0.72 -1.98 -12.33
C SER A 52 -0.72 -0.58 -11.68
N ALA A 53 -1.25 0.41 -12.41
CA ALA A 53 -1.64 1.71 -11.88
C ALA A 53 -3.17 1.90 -11.83
N ASN A 54 -3.94 0.81 -11.85
CA ASN A 54 -5.40 0.88 -11.84
C ASN A 54 -5.93 1.25 -10.45
N VAL A 55 -6.70 2.33 -10.39
CA VAL A 55 -7.35 2.84 -9.17
C VAL A 55 -8.86 2.62 -9.29
N VAL A 56 -9.45 1.99 -8.29
CA VAL A 56 -10.90 1.73 -8.25
C VAL A 56 -11.53 2.46 -7.06
N VAL A 57 -12.61 3.19 -7.34
CA VAL A 57 -13.47 3.76 -6.30
C VAL A 57 -14.47 2.70 -5.87
N VAL A 58 -14.59 2.46 -4.57
CA VAL A 58 -15.49 1.46 -3.99
C VAL A 58 -16.46 2.07 -3.00
N ASP A 59 -17.62 1.42 -2.87
CA ASP A 59 -18.68 1.76 -1.94
C ASP A 59 -19.23 0.51 -1.23
N GLU A 60 -20.29 0.69 -0.44
CA GLU A 60 -20.97 -0.39 0.29
C GLU A 60 -21.50 -1.52 -0.62
N ASN A 61 -21.86 -1.20 -1.87
CA ASN A 61 -22.45 -2.13 -2.84
C ASN A 61 -21.40 -2.83 -3.71
N SER A 62 -20.16 -2.34 -3.67
CA SER A 62 -19.05 -2.91 -4.42
C SER A 62 -18.70 -4.32 -3.89
N PRO A 63 -18.22 -5.23 -4.77
CA PRO A 63 -17.65 -6.49 -4.32
C PRO A 63 -16.54 -6.26 -3.29
N LYS A 64 -16.45 -7.10 -2.25
CA LYS A 64 -15.38 -6.97 -1.25
C LYS A 64 -14.01 -7.38 -1.79
N TYR A 65 -13.99 -8.23 -2.83
CA TYR A 65 -12.80 -8.55 -3.59
C TYR A 65 -12.86 -7.85 -4.95
N ILE A 66 -11.98 -6.86 -5.15
CA ILE A 66 -11.90 -6.09 -6.39
C ILE A 66 -10.79 -6.64 -7.26
N ASP A 67 -11.12 -7.06 -8.47
CA ASP A 67 -10.15 -7.62 -9.41
C ASP A 67 -9.37 -6.53 -10.17
N ASN A 68 -8.20 -6.88 -10.71
CA ASN A 68 -7.38 -6.08 -11.63
C ASN A 68 -7.09 -4.63 -11.18
N CYS A 69 -6.75 -4.44 -9.90
CA CYS A 69 -6.37 -3.12 -9.40
C CYS A 69 -5.29 -3.16 -8.31
N ASP A 70 -4.64 -2.02 -8.12
CA ASP A 70 -3.57 -1.84 -7.14
C ASP A 70 -3.81 -0.62 -6.24
N ALA A 71 -4.97 0.02 -6.35
CA ALA A 71 -5.44 1.00 -5.39
C ALA A 71 -6.96 1.00 -5.26
N LEU A 72 -7.42 1.13 -4.03
CA LEU A 72 -8.83 1.35 -3.70
C LEU A 72 -9.00 2.71 -3.05
N VAL A 73 -10.08 3.41 -3.38
CA VAL A 73 -10.46 4.71 -2.80
C VAL A 73 -11.92 4.67 -2.37
N THR A 74 -12.26 5.28 -1.24
CA THR A 74 -13.66 5.45 -0.83
C THR A 74 -13.84 6.69 0.04
N ASN A 75 -15.06 7.25 0.04
CA ASN A 75 -15.52 8.23 1.03
C ASN A 75 -16.57 7.68 1.99
N LYS A 76 -16.78 6.35 1.98
CA LYS A 76 -17.79 5.68 2.79
C LYS A 76 -17.27 5.36 4.17
N LYS A 77 -18.07 5.70 5.18
CA LYS A 77 -17.79 5.36 6.58
C LYS A 77 -17.95 3.86 6.80
N ASN A 78 -17.16 3.32 7.71
CA ASN A 78 -17.15 1.91 8.10
C ASN A 78 -16.91 0.92 6.93
N LEU A 79 -16.27 1.38 5.85
CA LEU A 79 -15.83 0.54 4.73
C LEU A 79 -14.29 0.42 4.75
N PRO A 80 -13.72 -0.57 5.46
CA PRO A 80 -12.28 -0.72 5.56
C PRO A 80 -11.66 -1.16 4.22
N LEU A 81 -10.51 -0.59 3.88
CA LEU A 81 -9.71 -0.94 2.71
C LEU A 81 -8.43 -1.65 3.13
N MET A 82 -8.03 -2.69 2.41
CA MET A 82 -6.82 -3.46 2.66
C MET A 82 -5.92 -3.57 1.44
N VAL A 83 -4.63 -3.32 1.65
CA VAL A 83 -3.54 -3.66 0.74
C VAL A 83 -2.65 -4.71 1.40
N MET A 84 -2.26 -5.75 0.66
CA MET A 84 -1.42 -6.84 1.15
C MET A 84 -0.02 -6.80 0.52
N VAL A 85 1.03 -7.01 1.29
CA VAL A 85 2.40 -6.91 0.79
C VAL A 85 3.34 -7.93 1.43
N ALA A 86 4.41 -8.24 0.70
CA ALA A 86 5.66 -8.76 1.24
C ALA A 86 6.77 -8.11 0.40
N ASP A 87 7.33 -7.02 0.91
CA ASP A 87 8.30 -6.10 0.29
C ASP A 87 7.74 -4.88 -0.46
N CYS A 88 6.68 -4.99 -1.27
CA CYS A 88 6.08 -3.81 -1.91
C CYS A 88 5.62 -2.78 -0.86
N ILE A 89 5.47 -1.50 -1.26
CA ILE A 89 5.10 -0.42 -0.34
C ILE A 89 3.57 -0.44 -0.16
N PRO A 90 3.04 -0.69 1.05
CA PRO A 90 1.64 -0.42 1.34
C PRO A 90 1.50 1.08 1.64
N ILE A 91 0.88 1.83 0.74
CA ILE A 91 0.63 3.26 0.93
C ILE A 91 -0.83 3.44 1.35
N LEU A 92 -1.04 4.13 2.47
CA LEU A 92 -2.36 4.54 2.92
C LEU A 92 -2.46 6.05 2.76
N MET A 93 -3.52 6.54 2.13
CA MET A 93 -3.76 7.98 1.96
C MET A 93 -5.12 8.35 2.53
N PHE A 94 -5.26 9.57 3.02
CA PHE A 94 -6.55 10.08 3.44
C PHE A 94 -6.62 11.60 3.47
N ASP A 95 -7.83 12.13 3.30
CA ASP A 95 -8.22 13.51 3.58
C ASP A 95 -9.35 13.45 4.63
N GLU A 96 -9.06 13.82 5.89
CA GLU A 96 -10.05 13.76 6.97
C GLU A 96 -11.18 14.78 6.81
N VAL A 97 -10.91 15.90 6.13
CA VAL A 97 -11.90 16.96 5.88
C VAL A 97 -12.96 16.46 4.90
N LYS A 98 -12.54 15.70 3.89
CA LYS A 98 -13.44 15.07 2.90
C LYS A 98 -13.94 13.69 3.32
N GLY A 99 -13.34 13.08 4.35
CA GLY A 99 -13.66 11.72 4.76
C GLY A 99 -13.27 10.68 3.72
N VAL A 100 -12.22 10.93 2.94
CA VAL A 100 -11.76 10.06 1.85
C VAL A 100 -10.53 9.30 2.30
N ILE A 101 -10.51 8.00 2.05
CA ILE A 101 -9.40 7.11 2.36
C ILE A 101 -9.00 6.31 1.12
N ALA A 102 -7.74 5.88 1.06
CA ALA A 102 -7.22 5.01 0.03
C ALA A 102 -6.20 4.01 0.58
N ALA A 103 -6.20 2.81 0.01
CA ALA A 103 -5.19 1.78 0.23
C ALA A 103 -4.54 1.41 -1.11
N ILE A 104 -3.21 1.44 -1.18
CA ILE A 104 -2.45 1.39 -2.44
C ILE A 104 -1.30 0.40 -2.33
N HIS A 105 -1.20 -0.47 -3.31
CA HIS A 105 -0.09 -1.38 -3.54
C HIS A 105 0.94 -0.73 -4.49
N ALA A 106 2.03 -0.23 -3.93
CA ALA A 106 3.13 0.35 -4.70
C ALA A 106 4.33 -0.61 -4.76
N GLY A 107 4.25 -1.60 -5.65
CA GLY A 107 5.41 -2.36 -6.10
C GLY A 107 6.28 -1.58 -7.09
N ARG A 108 7.36 -2.19 -7.60
CA ARG A 108 8.24 -1.54 -8.62
C ARG A 108 7.46 -1.12 -9.85
N ASN A 109 6.70 -2.04 -10.48
CA ASN A 109 5.96 -1.72 -11.69
C ASN A 109 4.89 -0.65 -11.43
N SER A 110 4.10 -0.78 -10.36
CA SER A 110 3.10 0.23 -9.97
C SER A 110 3.73 1.60 -9.69
N THR A 111 4.90 1.64 -9.06
CA THR A 111 5.67 2.88 -8.85
C THR A 111 6.10 3.48 -10.17
N PHE A 112 6.59 2.67 -11.11
CA PHE A 112 7.01 3.14 -12.43
C PHE A 112 5.82 3.67 -13.25
N LEU A 113 4.65 3.07 -13.05
CA LEU A 113 3.36 3.52 -13.59
C LEU A 113 2.71 4.64 -12.77
N LYS A 114 3.40 5.17 -11.74
CA LYS A 114 2.98 6.31 -10.92
C LYS A 114 1.65 6.11 -10.17
N ILE A 115 1.39 4.92 -9.62
CA ILE A 115 0.14 4.60 -8.90
C ILE A 115 -0.21 5.61 -7.78
N SER A 116 0.78 6.13 -7.05
CA SER A 116 0.57 7.09 -5.96
C SER A 116 0.09 8.46 -6.49
N GLU A 117 0.62 8.89 -7.64
CA GLU A 117 0.15 10.08 -8.36
C GLU A 117 -1.27 9.85 -8.90
N ALA A 118 -1.52 8.71 -9.54
CA ALA A 118 -2.83 8.36 -10.09
C ALA A 118 -3.92 8.32 -9.01
N THR A 119 -3.61 7.73 -7.85
CA THR A 119 -4.54 7.66 -6.71
C THR A 119 -4.82 9.05 -6.13
N SER A 120 -3.78 9.88 -5.99
CA SER A 120 -3.93 11.25 -5.50
C SER A 120 -4.81 12.09 -6.43
N LYS A 121 -4.59 11.99 -7.75
CA LYS A 121 -5.44 12.64 -8.76
C LYS A 121 -6.89 12.18 -8.63
N LYS A 122 -7.12 10.88 -8.48
CA LYS A 122 -8.48 10.32 -8.27
C LYS A 122 -9.15 10.92 -7.03
N MET A 123 -8.43 11.05 -5.91
CA MET A 123 -8.94 11.68 -4.69
C MET A 123 -9.30 13.16 -4.93
N ILE A 124 -8.47 13.90 -5.67
CA ILE A 124 -8.69 15.31 -5.96
C ILE A 124 -9.86 15.51 -6.93
N GLU A 125 -9.88 14.77 -8.04
CA GLU A 125 -10.85 14.93 -9.13
C GLU A 125 -12.25 14.44 -8.71
N ASP A 126 -12.36 13.26 -8.11
CA ASP A 126 -13.66 12.64 -7.82
C ASP A 126 -14.26 13.14 -6.49
N PHE A 127 -13.42 13.54 -5.52
CA PHE A 127 -13.87 13.90 -4.17
C PHE A 127 -13.51 15.32 -3.74
N SER A 128 -12.89 16.10 -4.62
CA SER A 128 -12.44 17.46 -4.34
C SER A 128 -11.49 17.54 -3.13
N CYS A 129 -10.71 16.48 -2.87
CA CYS A 129 -9.65 16.53 -1.86
C CYS A 129 -8.64 17.62 -2.22
N LYS A 130 -8.07 18.25 -1.20
CA LYS A 130 -7.02 19.25 -1.39
C LYS A 130 -5.66 18.66 -1.04
N THR A 131 -4.63 18.99 -1.81
CA THR A 131 -3.29 18.41 -1.64
C THR A 131 -2.69 18.72 -0.28
N GLU A 132 -3.01 19.87 0.30
CA GLU A 132 -2.61 20.24 1.67
C GLU A 132 -3.28 19.39 2.76
N ASN A 133 -4.44 18.79 2.48
CA ASN A 133 -5.20 17.96 3.42
C ASN A 133 -4.90 16.46 3.26
N ILE A 134 -4.35 16.04 2.12
CA ILE A 134 -4.00 14.63 1.89
C ILE A 134 -2.80 14.27 2.77
N LYS A 135 -3.03 13.36 3.71
CA LYS A 135 -1.98 12.68 4.47
C LYS A 135 -1.65 11.35 3.82
N VAL A 136 -0.36 11.05 3.73
CA VAL A 136 0.18 9.82 3.14
C VAL A 136 1.04 9.09 4.15
N ILE A 137 0.78 7.80 4.33
CA ILE A 137 1.58 6.91 5.17
C ILE A 137 2.13 5.77 4.30
N MET A 138 3.45 5.71 4.14
CA MET A 138 4.13 4.59 3.49
C MET A 138 4.62 3.60 4.55
N GLY A 139 4.00 2.42 4.59
CA GLY A 139 4.29 1.40 5.60
C GLY A 139 5.60 0.65 5.40
N PRO A 140 5.91 -0.31 6.31
CA PRO A 140 7.07 -1.20 6.20
C PRO A 140 7.14 -1.84 4.82
N SER A 141 8.32 -1.83 4.22
CA SER A 141 8.55 -2.32 2.85
C SER A 141 10.04 -2.62 2.65
N ILE A 142 10.42 -3.20 1.52
CA ILE A 142 11.84 -3.34 1.19
C ILE A 142 12.41 -1.96 0.84
N GLN A 143 13.51 -1.59 1.48
CA GLN A 143 14.11 -0.27 1.37
C GLN A 143 15.30 -0.29 0.40
N LYS A 144 15.81 0.89 0.04
CA LYS A 144 17.02 1.07 -0.79
C LYS A 144 18.28 0.38 -0.26
N CYS A 145 18.33 -0.02 1.00
CA CYS A 145 19.43 -0.82 1.54
C CYS A 145 19.42 -2.28 1.04
N CYS A 146 18.33 -2.73 0.42
CA CYS A 146 18.09 -4.14 0.11
C CYS A 146 17.43 -4.40 -1.25
N TYR A 147 16.87 -3.39 -1.91
CA TYR A 147 16.15 -3.55 -3.16
C TYR A 147 17.08 -3.51 -4.37
N GLU A 148 17.84 -4.59 -4.52
CA GLU A 148 18.78 -4.77 -5.63
C GLU A 148 18.05 -5.07 -6.94
N VAL A 149 18.53 -4.46 -8.03
CA VAL A 149 18.05 -4.60 -9.40
C VAL A 149 19.22 -4.72 -10.39
N ASN A 150 18.93 -5.15 -11.62
CA ASN A 150 19.93 -5.23 -12.69
C ASN A 150 20.23 -3.84 -13.32
N ASP A 151 21.25 -3.78 -14.18
CA ASP A 151 21.67 -2.52 -14.83
C ASP A 151 20.60 -1.89 -15.71
N GLU A 152 19.80 -2.70 -16.41
CA GLU A 152 18.67 -2.23 -17.21
C GLU A 152 17.68 -1.42 -16.35
N LEU A 153 17.30 -1.95 -15.18
CA LEU A 153 16.38 -1.28 -14.29
C LEU A 153 16.97 -0.03 -13.64
N LYS A 154 18.26 -0.03 -13.30
CA LYS A 154 18.93 1.19 -12.86
C LYS A 154 18.84 2.28 -13.91
N ASN A 155 19.18 1.96 -15.15
CA ASN A 155 19.14 2.92 -16.26
C ASN A 155 17.71 3.47 -16.47
N ILE A 156 16.68 2.63 -16.32
CA ILE A 156 15.28 3.07 -16.37
C ILE A 156 14.99 4.06 -15.24
N VAL A 157 15.43 3.78 -14.00
CA VAL A 157 15.22 4.69 -12.87
C VAL A 157 15.95 6.02 -13.07
N GLU A 158 17.23 5.99 -13.45
CA GLU A 158 18.02 7.20 -13.66
C GLU A 158 17.39 8.11 -14.73
N LYS A 159 16.92 7.53 -15.83
CA LYS A 159 16.30 8.29 -16.94
C LYS A 159 14.89 8.79 -16.62
N SER A 160 14.10 7.99 -15.92
CA SER A 160 12.66 8.28 -15.75
C SER A 160 12.34 9.05 -14.47
N PHE A 161 13.14 8.88 -13.43
CA PHE A 161 12.89 9.45 -12.11
C PHE A 161 14.05 10.29 -11.60
N GLY A 162 15.28 9.91 -11.91
CA GLY A 162 16.48 10.65 -11.53
C GLY A 162 17.55 9.76 -10.91
N LYS A 163 18.81 10.18 -11.04
CA LYS A 163 19.98 9.45 -10.54
C LYS A 163 20.01 9.37 -9.01
N GLU A 164 19.38 10.31 -8.32
CA GLU A 164 19.27 10.35 -6.86
C GLU A 164 18.52 9.15 -6.27
N PHE A 165 17.78 8.39 -7.09
CA PHE A 165 17.05 7.19 -6.65
C PHE A 165 17.83 5.89 -6.87
N VAL A 166 19.09 5.97 -7.30
CA VAL A 166 19.97 4.81 -7.54
C VAL A 166 21.15 4.83 -6.56
N PHE A 167 21.35 3.72 -5.86
CA PHE A 167 22.35 3.54 -4.82
C PHE A 167 23.17 2.26 -5.07
N GLY A 168 24.22 2.37 -5.90
CA GLY A 168 24.97 1.21 -6.36
C GLY A 168 24.09 0.30 -7.22
N ASN A 169 23.79 -0.91 -6.75
CA ASN A 169 22.84 -1.83 -7.41
C ASN A 169 21.40 -1.73 -6.88
N ASN A 170 21.14 -0.86 -5.90
CA ASN A 170 19.82 -0.73 -5.29
C ASN A 170 19.07 0.50 -5.81
N ILE A 171 17.74 0.48 -5.73
CA ILE A 171 16.90 1.64 -6.03
C ILE A 171 15.98 2.02 -4.87
N ASP A 172 15.59 3.30 -4.80
CA ASP A 172 14.75 3.88 -3.75
C ASP A 172 13.30 4.10 -4.23
N LEU A 173 12.46 3.07 -4.11
CA LEU A 173 11.04 3.15 -4.51
C LEU A 173 10.24 4.12 -3.63
N GLN A 174 10.59 4.24 -2.35
CA GLN A 174 9.95 5.17 -1.42
C GLN A 174 10.24 6.60 -1.83
N GLY A 175 11.51 6.90 -2.15
CA GLY A 175 11.94 8.20 -2.67
C GLY A 175 11.21 8.59 -3.96
N ILE A 176 11.06 7.65 -4.91
CA ILE A 176 10.33 7.91 -6.17
C ILE A 176 8.88 8.28 -5.87
N ASN A 177 8.16 7.47 -5.07
CA ASN A 177 6.76 7.77 -4.73
C ASN A 177 6.64 9.11 -3.97
N LYS A 178 7.56 9.41 -3.04
CA LYS A 178 7.58 10.68 -2.33
C LYS A 178 7.70 11.85 -3.30
N LYS A 179 8.64 11.77 -4.24
CA LYS A 179 8.87 12.82 -5.24
C LYS A 179 7.66 13.03 -6.16
N LEU A 180 7.00 11.94 -6.58
CA LEU A 180 5.77 12.02 -7.38
C LEU A 180 4.66 12.77 -6.62
N LEU A 181 4.48 12.48 -5.33
CA LEU A 181 3.49 13.14 -4.48
C LEU A 181 3.83 14.61 -4.20
N GLU A 182 5.10 14.91 -3.91
CA GLU A 182 5.57 16.28 -3.71
C GLU A 182 5.39 17.15 -4.96
N ASN A 183 5.55 16.58 -6.15
CA ASN A 183 5.30 17.27 -7.41
C ASN A 183 3.81 17.62 -7.61
N LEU A 184 2.88 16.91 -6.96
CA LEU A 184 1.46 17.29 -6.91
C LEU A 184 1.16 18.32 -5.80
N GLY A 185 2.14 18.68 -4.98
CA GLY A 185 1.96 19.59 -3.84
C GLY A 185 1.57 18.90 -2.53
N ILE A 186 1.53 17.56 -2.48
CA ILE A 186 1.28 16.81 -1.24
C ILE A 186 2.55 16.82 -0.40
N LYS A 187 2.46 17.36 0.83
CA LYS A 187 3.62 17.54 1.72
C LYS A 187 3.56 16.67 2.99
N ASN A 188 2.38 16.22 3.39
CA ASN A 188 2.19 15.44 4.61
C ASN A 188 2.43 13.95 4.33
N ILE A 189 3.70 13.56 4.26
CA ILE A 189 4.13 12.20 3.88
C ILE A 189 5.00 11.61 5.00
N ASP A 190 4.46 10.60 5.69
CA ASP A 190 5.18 9.80 6.67
C ASP A 190 5.69 8.51 6.00
N ILE A 191 6.99 8.24 6.11
CA ILE A 191 7.62 7.05 5.51
C ILE A 191 8.23 6.18 6.62
N SER A 192 7.80 4.93 6.70
CA SER A 192 8.39 3.96 7.61
C SER A 192 9.86 3.71 7.27
N SER A 193 10.73 3.79 8.28
CA SER A 193 12.16 3.44 8.16
C SER A 193 12.42 1.93 8.19
N ILE A 194 11.39 1.10 8.34
CA ILE A 194 11.52 -0.34 8.50
C ILE A 194 11.71 -1.00 7.13
N CYS A 195 12.83 -1.75 7.01
CA CYS A 195 13.08 -2.65 5.88
C CYS A 195 12.58 -4.07 6.17
N THR A 196 11.64 -4.58 5.38
CA THR A 196 11.09 -5.95 5.54
C THR A 196 12.14 -7.05 5.43
N LYS A 197 13.25 -6.80 4.71
CA LYS A 197 14.34 -7.77 4.52
C LYS A 197 15.35 -7.79 5.66
N CYS A 198 15.91 -6.63 6.03
CA CYS A 198 17.10 -6.56 6.91
C CYS A 198 16.84 -5.98 8.31
N SER A 199 15.66 -5.44 8.62
CA SER A 199 15.41 -4.79 9.92
C SER A 199 15.24 -5.74 11.10
N ASN A 200 15.17 -7.05 10.86
CA ASN A 200 14.83 -8.10 11.84
C ASN A 200 13.47 -7.90 12.55
N LYS A 201 12.63 -6.96 12.08
CA LYS A 201 11.24 -6.83 12.52
C LYS A 201 10.39 -7.97 11.94
N PRO A 202 9.27 -8.33 12.58
CA PRO A 202 8.50 -9.52 12.23
C PRO A 202 7.64 -9.31 10.98
N PHE A 203 8.20 -8.85 9.85
CA PHE A 203 7.48 -8.72 8.58
C PHE A 203 7.78 -9.89 7.64
N PHE A 204 6.81 -10.21 6.79
CA PHE A 204 7.03 -11.10 5.64
C PHE A 204 7.85 -10.37 4.57
N SER A 205 8.74 -11.11 3.88
CA SER A 205 9.60 -10.56 2.83
C SER A 205 9.82 -11.60 1.75
N TYR A 206 9.29 -11.35 0.55
CA TYR A 206 9.43 -12.24 -0.60
C TYR A 206 10.89 -12.35 -1.08
N ARG A 207 11.67 -11.27 -0.92
CA ARG A 207 13.09 -11.22 -1.24
C ARG A 207 13.93 -12.04 -0.26
N LYS A 208 13.49 -12.17 0.99
CA LYS A 208 14.14 -13.02 2.00
C LYS A 208 13.72 -14.48 1.83
N GLU A 209 12.44 -14.72 1.59
CA GLU A 209 11.84 -16.05 1.50
C GLU A 209 10.74 -16.04 0.43
N LYS A 210 10.92 -16.84 -0.63
CA LYS A 210 10.00 -16.85 -1.78
C LYS A 210 8.60 -17.34 -1.39
N ASN A 211 8.54 -18.39 -0.59
CA ASN A 211 7.29 -18.99 -0.12
C ASN A 211 6.96 -18.42 1.27
N THR A 212 6.35 -17.24 1.28
CA THR A 212 6.08 -16.51 2.53
C THR A 212 4.70 -15.86 2.48
N GLY A 213 4.15 -15.54 3.65
CA GLY A 213 2.84 -14.89 3.79
C GLY A 213 2.80 -13.43 3.30
N ARG A 214 1.67 -12.76 3.50
CA ARG A 214 1.51 -11.32 3.29
C ARG A 214 1.02 -10.68 4.58
N PHE A 215 1.64 -9.55 4.92
CA PHE A 215 1.08 -8.61 5.91
C PHE A 215 0.26 -7.56 5.16
N ALA A 216 -0.47 -6.69 5.87
CA ALA A 216 -1.34 -5.72 5.25
C ALA A 216 -1.24 -4.32 5.85
N GLY A 217 -1.53 -3.31 5.03
CA GLY A 217 -1.98 -2.01 5.50
C GLY A 217 -3.50 -1.96 5.43
N VAL A 218 -4.16 -1.53 6.50
CA VAL A 218 -5.62 -1.37 6.55
C VAL A 218 -5.96 0.04 6.99
N ILE A 219 -6.95 0.63 6.34
CA ILE A 219 -7.46 1.97 6.65
C ILE A 219 -8.98 1.97 6.64
N THR A 220 -9.60 2.71 7.56
CA THR A 220 -11.05 2.89 7.64
C THR A 220 -11.39 4.28 8.14
N PHE A 221 -12.51 4.83 7.67
CA PHE A 221 -13.07 6.08 8.16
C PHE A 221 -14.28 5.77 9.03
N LYS A 222 -14.24 6.19 10.30
CA LYS A 222 -15.32 5.96 11.29
C LYS A 222 -16.25 7.16 11.40
#